data_AF-A0A963TLB6-F1
#
_entry.id   AF-A0A963TLB6-F1
#
_cell.length_a   1.000
_cell.length_b   1.000
_cell.length_c   1.000
_cell.angle_alpha   90.00
_cell.angle_beta   90.00
_cell.angle_gamma   90.00
#
_symmetry.space_group_name_H-M   'P 1'
#
loop_
_entity.id
_entity.type
_entity.pdbx_description
1 polymer ?
#
loop_
_entity_poly.entity_id
_entity_poly.type
_entity_poly.pdbx_seq_one_letter_code
_entity_poly.pdbx_strand_id
1 'polypeptide(L)'
;LVRIRQVAGAVPVVVVSSMADARVIGAALKAGAAGFVPKHSQREVFRAAFDAVDAGRIYTPDTYVPLPDTAPATAQEDALKRLSLLTRQQARILQLICEGKLNKQIAWELSIAETTVKAHVTAIMRKLGVFSRTQAVLIAREIDFAALLAEGANGP
;
A
#
# COMPACT_ATOMS: atom_id res chain seq x y z
N LEU A 1 7.03 9.47 3.19
CA LEU A 1 7.35 10.73 2.47
C LEU A 1 6.50 11.92 2.91
N VAL A 2 5.15 11.80 2.88
CA VAL A 2 4.23 12.91 3.22
C VAL A 2 4.50 13.52 4.61
N ARG A 3 4.72 12.69 5.65
CA ARG A 3 5.09 13.19 7.00
C ARG A 3 6.44 13.89 7.06
N ILE A 4 7.43 13.42 6.30
CA ILE A 4 8.79 14.01 6.29
C ILE A 4 8.77 15.38 5.63
N ARG A 5 8.04 15.55 4.52
CA ARG A 5 7.89 16.86 3.87
C ARG A 5 7.20 17.89 4.76
N GLN A 6 6.25 17.49 5.61
CA GLN A 6 5.62 18.42 6.56
C GLN A 6 6.57 18.94 7.62
N VAL A 7 7.62 18.19 7.98
CA VAL A 7 8.62 18.59 8.98
C VAL A 7 9.81 19.29 8.32
N ALA A 8 10.21 18.85 7.12
CA ALA A 8 11.39 19.34 6.41
C ALA A 8 11.17 20.63 5.60
N GLY A 9 9.94 21.15 5.52
CA GLY A 9 9.63 22.40 4.85
C GLY A 9 10.00 22.37 3.36
N ALA A 10 10.89 23.28 2.95
CA ALA A 10 11.34 23.44 1.55
C ALA A 10 12.55 22.57 1.18
N VAL A 11 13.09 21.75 2.11
CA VAL A 11 14.28 20.93 1.84
C VAL A 11 13.94 19.82 0.82
N PRO A 12 14.70 19.70 -0.29
CA PRO A 12 14.50 18.64 -1.27
C PRO A 12 14.69 17.24 -0.66
N VAL A 13 13.78 16.32 -0.97
CA VAL A 13 13.82 14.94 -0.48
C VAL A 13 14.11 13.98 -1.62
N VAL A 14 15.24 13.27 -1.55
CA VAL A 14 15.57 12.17 -2.45
C VAL A 14 15.21 10.84 -1.79
N VAL A 15 14.51 9.98 -2.50
CA VAL A 15 14.18 8.62 -2.04
C VAL A 15 15.25 7.64 -2.49
N VAL A 16 15.74 6.84 -1.55
CA VAL A 16 16.68 5.76 -1.82
C VAL A 16 16.04 4.43 -1.43
N SER A 17 15.88 3.51 -2.38
CA SER A 17 15.19 2.23 -2.14
C SER A 17 15.75 1.11 -3.01
N SER A 18 15.70 -0.12 -2.50
CA SER A 18 16.00 -1.35 -3.27
C SER A 18 14.88 -1.69 -4.27
N MET A 19 13.63 -1.35 -3.95
CA MET A 19 12.50 -1.46 -4.87
C MET A 19 12.49 -0.27 -5.82
N ALA A 20 12.93 -0.47 -7.06
CA ALA A 20 13.10 0.59 -8.06
C ALA A 20 12.24 0.35 -9.33
N ASP A 21 11.05 -0.22 -9.18
CA ASP A 21 10.11 -0.32 -10.30
C ASP A 21 9.45 1.03 -10.61
N ALA A 22 8.89 1.15 -11.82
CA ALA A 22 8.30 2.39 -12.33
C ALA A 22 7.14 2.91 -11.47
N ARG A 23 6.40 2.05 -10.75
CA ARG A 23 5.28 2.49 -9.90
C ARG A 23 5.78 3.09 -8.62
N VAL A 24 6.76 2.44 -7.97
CA VAL A 24 7.37 2.94 -6.74
C VAL A 24 8.04 4.30 -6.99
N ILE A 25 8.78 4.42 -8.09
CA ILE A 25 9.41 5.68 -8.50
C ILE A 25 8.32 6.74 -8.77
N GLY A 26 7.31 6.41 -9.57
CA GLY A 26 6.20 7.32 -9.87
C GLY A 26 5.44 7.80 -8.63
N ALA A 27 5.16 6.91 -7.68
CA ALA A 27 4.49 7.25 -6.42
C ALA A 27 5.34 8.17 -5.53
N ALA A 28 6.65 7.94 -5.45
CA ALA A 28 7.57 8.81 -4.72
C ALA A 28 7.59 10.22 -5.33
N LEU A 29 7.67 10.33 -6.65
CA LEU A 29 7.63 11.60 -7.37
C LEU A 29 6.29 12.33 -7.19
N LYS A 30 5.16 11.63 -7.32
CA LYS A 30 3.81 12.20 -7.09
C LYS A 30 3.63 12.71 -5.65
N ALA A 31 4.30 12.09 -4.68
CA ALA A 31 4.31 12.57 -3.29
C ALA A 31 5.26 13.79 -3.06
N GLY A 32 5.99 14.20 -4.09
CA GLY A 32 6.88 15.36 -4.11
C GLY A 32 8.32 15.06 -3.71
N ALA A 33 8.82 13.86 -4.00
CA ALA A 33 10.25 13.60 -3.97
C ALA A 33 10.95 14.42 -5.07
N ALA A 34 12.10 15.01 -4.74
CA ALA A 34 12.98 15.70 -5.68
C ALA A 34 13.87 14.72 -6.48
N GLY A 35 13.82 13.43 -6.15
CA GLY A 35 14.43 12.40 -6.97
C GLY A 35 14.35 11.01 -6.36
N PHE A 36 14.75 10.02 -7.15
CA PHE A 36 14.82 8.63 -6.74
C PHE A 36 16.13 7.98 -7.16
N VAL A 37 16.82 7.30 -6.24
CA VAL A 37 18.06 6.57 -6.51
C VAL A 37 17.95 5.13 -6.01
N PRO A 38 18.22 4.12 -6.85
CA PRO A 38 18.28 2.74 -6.38
C PRO A 38 19.37 2.56 -5.31
N LYS A 39 19.07 1.83 -4.24
CA LYS A 39 19.99 1.65 -3.09
C LYS A 39 21.34 1.03 -3.48
N HIS A 40 21.35 0.23 -4.55
CA HIS A 40 22.54 -0.45 -5.07
C HIS A 40 23.27 0.34 -6.17
N SER A 41 22.90 1.61 -6.39
CA SER A 41 23.57 2.46 -7.35
C SER A 41 24.99 2.81 -6.93
N GLN A 42 25.85 3.01 -7.92
CA GLN A 42 27.24 3.42 -7.69
C GLN A 42 27.31 4.86 -7.17
N ARG A 43 28.44 5.24 -6.55
CA ARG A 43 28.62 6.56 -5.91
C ARG A 43 28.40 7.72 -6.89
N GLU A 44 28.78 7.51 -8.15
CA GLU A 44 28.65 8.45 -9.26
C GLU A 44 27.18 8.80 -9.52
N VAL A 45 26.29 7.83 -9.36
CA VAL A 45 24.83 7.99 -9.52
C VAL A 45 24.27 8.88 -8.41
N PHE A 46 24.71 8.66 -7.16
CA PHE A 46 24.31 9.51 -6.05
C PHE A 46 24.79 10.95 -6.24
N ARG A 47 26.02 11.13 -6.72
CA ARG A 47 26.56 12.46 -7.03
C ARG A 47 25.71 13.16 -8.09
N ALA A 48 25.42 12.48 -9.19
CA ALA A 48 24.56 13.02 -10.25
C ALA A 48 23.15 13.38 -9.73
N ALA A 49 22.60 12.57 -8.83
CA ALA A 49 21.31 12.85 -8.20
C ALA A 49 21.35 14.11 -7.32
N PHE A 50 22.40 14.29 -6.53
CA PHE A 50 22.57 15.50 -5.71
C PHE A 50 22.78 16.74 -6.58
N ASP A 51 23.61 16.67 -7.61
CA ASP A 51 23.86 17.77 -8.53
C ASP A 51 22.57 18.19 -9.28
N ALA A 52 21.73 17.22 -9.64
CA ALA A 52 20.44 17.49 -10.26
C ALA A 52 19.47 18.21 -9.30
N VAL A 53 19.39 17.74 -8.06
CA VAL A 53 18.51 18.29 -7.02
C VAL A 53 18.94 19.69 -6.59
N ASP A 54 20.25 19.94 -6.46
CA ASP A 54 20.81 21.25 -6.16
C ASP A 54 20.49 22.26 -7.27
N ALA A 55 20.48 21.81 -8.53
CA ALA A 55 20.03 22.60 -9.68
C ALA A 55 18.49 22.74 -9.77
N GLY A 56 17.72 22.28 -8.78
CA GLY A 56 16.26 22.33 -8.77
C GLY A 56 15.58 21.38 -9.76
N ARG A 57 16.30 20.37 -10.27
CA ARG A 57 15.77 19.36 -11.20
C ARG A 57 15.42 18.07 -10.48
N ILE A 58 14.46 17.34 -11.03
CA ILE A 58 14.11 16.00 -10.54
C ILE A 58 15.09 14.98 -11.10
N TYR A 59 15.73 14.21 -10.22
CA TYR A 59 16.54 13.07 -10.63
C TYR A 59 15.73 11.78 -10.71
N THR A 60 15.79 11.10 -11.85
CA THR A 60 15.25 9.75 -12.01
C THR A 60 16.33 8.82 -12.59
N PRO A 61 16.34 7.53 -12.22
CA PRO A 61 17.25 6.57 -12.83
C PRO A 61 16.94 6.39 -14.31
N ASP A 62 17.95 6.09 -15.14
CA ASP A 62 17.77 5.92 -16.60
C ASP A 62 16.82 4.76 -16.96
N THR A 63 16.65 3.80 -16.05
CA THR A 63 15.71 2.67 -16.18
C THR A 63 14.25 3.06 -15.94
N TYR A 64 13.99 4.29 -15.50
CA TYR A 64 12.65 4.76 -15.20
C TYR A 64 11.91 5.15 -16.49
N VAL A 65 10.90 4.37 -16.83
CA VAL A 65 9.89 4.72 -17.82
C VAL A 65 8.57 4.95 -17.08
N PRO A 66 8.00 6.17 -17.10
CA PRO A 66 6.71 6.45 -16.48
C PRO A 66 5.62 5.52 -17.04
N LEU A 67 4.89 4.86 -16.15
CA LEU A 67 3.71 4.11 -16.55
C LEU A 67 2.56 5.09 -16.85
N PRO A 68 1.73 4.82 -17.87
CA PRO A 68 0.49 5.56 -18.09
C PRO A 68 -0.37 5.53 -16.83
N ASP A 69 -1.11 6.61 -16.54
CA ASP A 69 -2.06 6.64 -15.40
C ASP A 69 -3.18 5.58 -15.54
N THR A 70 -3.34 4.99 -16.73
CA THR A 70 -4.26 3.90 -17.04
C THR A 70 -3.67 2.50 -16.86
N ALA A 71 -2.41 2.37 -16.44
CA ALA A 71 -1.80 1.07 -16.20
C ALA A 71 -2.61 0.30 -15.14
N PRO A 72 -2.89 -1.01 -15.36
CA PRO A 72 -3.66 -1.79 -14.40
C PRO A 72 -2.94 -1.80 -13.05
N ALA A 73 -3.69 -1.45 -12.01
CA ALA A 73 -3.22 -1.52 -10.64
C ALA A 73 -2.72 -2.94 -10.33
N THR A 74 -1.69 -3.06 -9.49
CA THR A 74 -1.29 -4.40 -9.04
C THR A 74 -2.45 -5.04 -8.27
N ALA A 75 -2.50 -6.38 -8.24
CA ALA A 75 -3.50 -7.10 -7.43
C ALA A 75 -3.52 -6.59 -5.96
N GLN A 76 -2.35 -6.24 -5.44
CA GLN A 76 -2.16 -5.63 -4.13
C GLN A 76 -2.80 -4.23 -4.02
N GLU A 77 -2.52 -3.31 -4.96
CA GLU A 77 -3.11 -1.97 -4.98
C GLU A 77 -4.64 -2.02 -5.08
N ASP A 78 -5.18 -2.93 -5.88
CA ASP A 78 -6.62 -3.13 -6.00
C ASP A 78 -7.24 -3.71 -4.73
N ALA A 79 -6.56 -4.68 -4.10
CA ALA A 79 -7.00 -5.22 -2.81
C ALA A 79 -6.99 -4.12 -1.72
N LEU A 80 -5.94 -3.29 -1.67
CA LEU A 80 -5.82 -2.15 -0.74
C LEU A 80 -6.92 -1.13 -0.97
N LYS A 81 -7.21 -0.77 -2.23
CA LYS A 81 -8.33 0.11 -2.57
C LYS A 81 -9.65 -0.47 -2.08
N ARG A 82 -9.92 -1.75 -2.33
CA ARG A 82 -11.16 -2.41 -1.90
C ARG A 82 -11.31 -2.47 -0.38
N LEU A 83 -10.24 -2.76 0.34
CA LEU A 83 -10.23 -2.71 1.81
C LEU A 83 -10.48 -1.29 2.34
N SER A 84 -9.92 -0.26 1.69
CA SER A 84 -10.11 1.14 2.10
C SER A 84 -11.57 1.60 2.02
N LEU A 85 -12.43 0.90 1.27
CA LEU A 85 -13.87 1.18 1.19
C LEU A 85 -14.63 0.72 2.45
N LEU A 86 -14.04 -0.14 3.28
CA LEU A 86 -14.70 -0.67 4.47
C LEU A 86 -14.82 0.41 5.56
N THR A 87 -15.96 0.44 6.25
CA THR A 87 -16.07 1.26 7.48
C THR A 87 -15.26 0.62 8.61
N ARG A 88 -14.96 1.38 9.68
CA ARG A 88 -14.28 0.83 10.87
C ARG A 88 -14.96 -0.43 11.43
N GLN A 89 -16.29 -0.42 11.53
CA GLN A 89 -17.05 -1.58 12.01
C GLN A 89 -16.90 -2.78 11.05
N GLN A 90 -16.93 -2.53 9.75
CA GLN A 90 -16.77 -3.58 8.72
C GLN A 90 -15.35 -4.17 8.73
N ALA A 91 -14.32 -3.33 8.91
CA ALA A 91 -12.94 -3.77 9.04
C ALA A 91 -12.75 -4.65 10.29
N ARG A 92 -13.35 -4.26 11.43
CA ARG A 92 -13.32 -5.07 12.66
C ARG A 92 -14.01 -6.43 12.48
N ILE A 93 -15.17 -6.45 11.83
CA ILE A 93 -15.87 -7.71 11.50
C ILE A 93 -15.02 -8.57 10.55
N LEU A 94 -14.39 -7.98 9.52
CA LEU A 94 -13.50 -8.70 8.61
C LEU A 94 -12.29 -9.31 9.33
N GLN A 95 -11.70 -8.61 10.31
CA GLN A 95 -10.62 -9.15 11.13
C GLN A 95 -11.05 -10.43 11.87
N LEU A 96 -12.20 -10.40 12.56
CA LEU A 96 -12.76 -11.58 13.23
C LEU A 96 -13.12 -12.69 12.24
N ILE A 97 -13.48 -12.33 11.00
CA ILE A 97 -13.70 -13.31 9.94
C ILE A 97 -12.42 -14.05 9.59
N CYS A 98 -11.30 -13.31 9.46
CA CYS A 98 -9.97 -13.84 9.19
C CYS A 98 -9.43 -14.74 10.32
N GLU A 99 -9.86 -14.49 11.56
CA GLU A 99 -9.61 -15.35 12.73
C GLU A 99 -10.50 -16.61 12.76
N GLY A 100 -11.41 -16.78 11.79
CA GLY A 100 -12.28 -17.95 11.70
C GLY A 100 -13.55 -17.89 12.56
N LYS A 101 -13.88 -16.73 13.15
CA LYS A 101 -15.05 -16.58 14.05
C LYS A 101 -16.37 -16.68 13.31
N LEU A 102 -17.31 -17.49 13.79
CA LEU A 102 -18.67 -17.59 13.26
C LEU A 102 -19.47 -16.31 13.53
N ASN A 103 -20.51 -16.04 12.74
CA ASN A 103 -21.35 -14.84 12.92
C ASN A 103 -21.92 -14.69 14.34
N LYS A 104 -22.28 -15.82 14.98
CA LYS A 104 -22.74 -15.85 16.37
C LYS A 104 -21.65 -15.42 17.37
N GLN A 105 -20.40 -15.82 17.12
CA GLN A 105 -19.25 -15.43 17.96
C GLN A 105 -18.91 -13.95 17.76
N ILE A 106 -18.95 -13.48 16.51
CA ILE A 106 -18.75 -12.05 16.18
C ILE A 106 -19.83 -11.19 16.82
N ALA A 107 -21.09 -11.64 16.77
CA ALA A 107 -22.22 -10.96 17.40
C ALA A 107 -22.02 -10.80 18.92
N TRP A 108 -21.58 -11.87 19.57
CA TRP A 108 -21.26 -11.87 21.00
C TRP A 108 -20.09 -10.93 21.32
N GLU A 109 -18.99 -11.03 20.58
CA GLU A 109 -17.77 -10.23 20.81
C GLU A 109 -17.98 -8.73 20.58
N LEU A 110 -18.82 -8.38 19.60
CA LEU A 110 -19.16 -6.99 19.29
C LEU A 110 -20.41 -6.49 20.00
N SER A 111 -21.07 -7.32 20.82
CA SER A 111 -22.33 -7.00 21.51
C SER A 111 -23.43 -6.46 20.58
N ILE A 112 -23.62 -7.11 19.43
CA ILE A 112 -24.65 -6.77 18.43
C ILE A 112 -25.47 -8.00 18.04
N ALA A 113 -26.61 -7.80 17.36
CA ALA A 113 -27.43 -8.91 16.88
C ALA A 113 -26.73 -9.69 15.74
N GLU A 114 -26.94 -11.01 15.68
CA GLU A 114 -26.39 -11.86 14.61
C GLU A 114 -26.90 -11.44 13.22
N THR A 115 -28.14 -10.96 13.13
CA THR A 115 -28.73 -10.41 11.91
C THR A 115 -27.97 -9.16 11.43
N THR A 116 -27.52 -8.31 12.35
CA THR A 116 -26.67 -7.15 12.07
C THR A 116 -25.31 -7.57 11.54
N VAL A 117 -24.70 -8.61 12.13
CA VAL A 117 -23.45 -9.20 11.60
C VAL A 117 -23.64 -9.68 10.17
N LYS A 118 -24.73 -10.42 9.88
CA LYS A 118 -25.04 -10.90 8.52
C LYS A 118 -25.13 -9.74 7.52
N ALA A 119 -25.82 -8.65 7.88
CA ALA A 119 -25.91 -7.47 7.04
C ALA A 119 -24.53 -6.83 6.76
N HIS A 120 -23.69 -6.71 7.78
CA HIS A 120 -22.32 -6.21 7.60
C HIS A 120 -21.47 -7.13 6.73
N VAL A 121 -21.57 -8.46 6.92
CA VAL A 121 -20.85 -9.47 6.13
C VAL A 121 -21.23 -9.37 4.65
N THR A 122 -22.52 -9.24 4.33
CA THR A 122 -22.97 -9.00 2.95
C THR A 122 -22.41 -7.70 2.37
N ALA A 123 -22.42 -6.62 3.16
CA ALA A 123 -21.87 -5.35 2.72
C ALA A 123 -20.34 -5.39 2.51
N ILE A 124 -19.60 -6.14 3.33
CA ILE A 124 -18.17 -6.38 3.17
C ILE A 124 -17.92 -7.12 1.85
N MET A 125 -18.61 -8.24 1.62
CA MET A 125 -18.47 -9.02 0.39
C MET A 125 -18.70 -8.17 -0.86
N ARG A 126 -19.76 -7.34 -0.86
CA ARG A 126 -20.04 -6.40 -1.96
C ARG A 126 -18.92 -5.39 -2.18
N LYS A 127 -18.36 -4.80 -1.11
CA LYS A 127 -17.26 -3.82 -1.21
C LYS A 127 -15.94 -4.44 -1.66
N LEU A 128 -15.70 -5.71 -1.29
CA LEU A 128 -14.53 -6.47 -1.72
C LEU A 128 -14.68 -7.10 -3.11
N GLY A 129 -15.89 -7.10 -3.68
CA GLY A 129 -16.18 -7.71 -4.97
C GLY A 129 -16.10 -9.23 -4.95
N VAL A 130 -16.45 -9.84 -3.81
CA VAL A 130 -16.41 -11.31 -3.61
C VAL A 130 -17.78 -11.86 -3.26
N PHE A 131 -17.95 -13.17 -3.44
CA PHE A 131 -19.22 -13.86 -3.22
C PHE A 131 -19.18 -14.82 -2.03
N SER A 132 -18.00 -15.07 -1.46
CA SER A 132 -17.85 -15.96 -0.32
C SER A 132 -16.98 -15.37 0.78
N ARG A 133 -17.27 -15.84 1.99
CA ARG A 133 -16.46 -15.56 3.18
C ARG A 133 -15.00 -15.97 2.98
N THR A 134 -14.76 -17.12 2.36
CA THR A 134 -13.40 -17.62 2.08
C THR A 134 -12.65 -16.68 1.15
N GLN A 135 -13.30 -16.18 0.09
CA GLN A 135 -12.69 -15.21 -0.82
C GLN A 135 -12.35 -13.89 -0.10
N ALA A 136 -13.21 -13.42 0.82
CA ALA A 136 -12.92 -12.23 1.62
C ALA A 136 -11.66 -12.43 2.50
N VAL A 137 -11.48 -13.62 3.08
CA VAL A 137 -10.28 -13.96 3.85
C VAL A 137 -9.03 -13.98 2.97
N LEU A 138 -9.12 -14.55 1.75
CA LEU A 138 -8.00 -14.59 0.82
C LEU A 138 -7.51 -13.18 0.45
N ILE A 139 -8.43 -12.27 0.11
CA ILE A 139 -8.09 -10.87 -0.21
C ILE A 139 -7.41 -10.19 0.99
N ALA A 140 -7.93 -10.39 2.20
CA ALA A 140 -7.35 -9.79 3.40
C ALA A 140 -5.93 -10.34 3.69
N ARG A 141 -5.71 -11.64 3.45
CA ARG A 141 -4.40 -12.28 3.65
C ARG A 141 -3.39 -11.98 2.55
N GLU A 142 -3.82 -11.75 1.32
CA GLU A 142 -2.93 -11.40 0.21
C GLU A 142 -2.14 -10.12 0.52
N ILE A 143 -2.77 -9.15 1.18
CA ILE A 143 -2.11 -7.91 1.62
C ILE A 143 -1.17 -8.15 2.79
N ASP A 144 -1.59 -8.94 3.78
CA ASP A 144 -0.77 -9.27 4.95
C ASP A 144 0.50 -10.03 4.54
N PHE A 145 0.34 -11.02 3.65
CA PHE A 145 1.45 -11.80 3.10
C PHE A 145 2.37 -10.95 2.23
N ALA A 146 1.82 -10.07 1.38
CA ALA A 146 2.63 -9.13 0.59
C ALA A 146 3.41 -8.15 1.48
N ALA A 147 2.82 -7.69 2.59
CA ALA A 147 3.51 -6.85 3.57
C ALA A 147 4.66 -7.62 4.26
N LEU A 148 4.43 -8.87 4.67
CA LEU A 148 5.46 -9.74 5.23
C LEU A 148 6.62 -10.00 4.25
N LEU A 149 6.32 -10.23 2.96
CA LEU A 149 7.36 -10.39 1.94
C LEU A 149 8.14 -9.10 1.67
N ALA A 150 7.48 -7.94 1.72
CA ALA A 150 8.16 -6.64 1.60
C ALA A 150 9.09 -6.35 2.79
N GLU A 151 8.76 -6.84 3.99
CA GLU A 151 9.61 -6.74 5.18
C GLU A 151 10.78 -7.75 5.14
N GLY A 152 10.55 -8.98 4.64
CA GLY A 152 11.58 -10.03 4.54
C GLY A 152 12.64 -9.82 3.45
N ALA A 153 12.39 -8.97 2.45
CA ALA A 153 13.38 -8.59 1.44
C ALA A 153 14.42 -7.56 1.94
N ASN A 154 14.31 -7.10 3.19
CA ASN A 154 15.31 -6.31 3.91
C ASN A 154 15.96 -7.18 5.01
N GLY A 155 16.80 -8.14 4.63
CA GLY A 155 17.69 -8.87 5.54
C GLY A 155 19.15 -8.80 5.04
N PRO A 156 20.12 -8.90 5.96
CA PRO A 156 21.32 -8.05 6.08
C PRO A 156 22.32 -8.07 4.91
#